data_AF-A0A7C4C307-F1
#
_entry.id   AF-A0A7C4C307-F1
#
_cell.length_a   1.000
_cell.length_b   1.000
_cell.length_c   1.000
_cell.angle_alpha   90.00
_cell.angle_beta   90.00
_cell.angle_gamma   90.00
#
_symmetry.space_group_name_H-M   'P 1'
#
loop_
_entity.id
_entity.type
_entity.pdbx_description
1 polymer ?
#
loop_
_entity_poly.entity_id
_entity_poly.type
_entity_poly.pdbx_seq_one_letter_code
_entity_poly.pdbx_strand_id
1 'polypeptide(L)'
;MSMRKIYTPRHPLILENYIMYGIVSALSRGLKPDKQYRIKVTPKGEFYEISYPEELRIDCSSIYNDVVRAHDELIEIEKFPRRIGLLGSLGFQNEENIFKFISETTEVENINGIYSGESLELSERGSPCELHGKHVKTAQIPLAPTLGKYYSKHISDDVSLPKPRQYSICSLCLLLALEGLLKYSTIFLIRGERYTAWIFSQLKPNTTCTADNLNYLIVQNQLSKRAIARKNYMNEVPEIVVPLLVFYIADSHVAMELSKLTPELISYKLEGVGKAPAIRSYNTYNITSLLEFISTVKGVKPEFEYTIDALRRHVDKCVDALTFLSLSILAGNIDNFYDFLRLCSAYYGQGINIRIPNEEEIRAAIQWFYRG
;
A
#
# COMPACT_ATOMS: atom_id res chain seq x y z
N MET A 1 -7.33 -32.28 -0.76
CA MET A 1 -7.83 -31.35 -1.81
C MET A 1 -6.64 -30.96 -2.66
N SER A 2 -6.80 -31.00 -3.98
CA SER A 2 -5.74 -30.58 -4.91
C SER A 2 -5.58 -29.06 -4.84
N MET A 3 -4.33 -28.61 -4.85
CA MET A 3 -3.96 -27.19 -4.79
C MET A 3 -3.30 -26.82 -6.11
N ARG A 4 -3.76 -25.74 -6.73
CA ARG A 4 -3.08 -25.11 -7.86
C ARG A 4 -2.11 -24.05 -7.38
N LYS A 5 -1.11 -23.78 -8.21
CA LYS A 5 -0.12 -22.73 -8.00
C LYS A 5 -0.10 -21.82 -9.21
N ILE A 6 -0.05 -20.52 -8.95
CA ILE A 6 0.26 -19.50 -9.95
C ILE A 6 1.40 -18.63 -9.43
N TYR A 7 2.18 -18.09 -10.36
CA TYR A 7 3.30 -17.21 -10.06
C TYR A 7 3.05 -15.84 -10.66
N THR A 8 3.41 -14.78 -9.94
CA THR A 8 3.31 -13.43 -10.50
C THR A 8 4.42 -13.19 -11.56
N PRO A 9 4.20 -12.26 -12.52
CA PRO A 9 4.97 -12.16 -13.78
C PRO A 9 6.39 -11.54 -13.66
N ARG A 10 6.87 -11.21 -12.46
CA ARG A 10 8.18 -10.58 -12.20
C ARG A 10 8.31 -9.16 -12.79
N HIS A 11 7.29 -8.34 -12.61
CA HIS A 11 7.37 -6.90 -12.85
C HIS A 11 8.18 -6.19 -11.73
N PRO A 12 8.52 -4.89 -11.89
CA PRO A 12 9.10 -4.11 -10.79
C PRO A 12 8.26 -4.19 -9.52
N LEU A 13 8.93 -4.19 -8.36
CA LEU A 13 8.34 -4.57 -7.07
C LEU A 13 6.98 -3.93 -6.76
N ILE A 14 6.83 -2.63 -7.00
CA ILE A 14 5.58 -1.90 -6.74
C ILE A 14 4.42 -2.46 -7.58
N LEU A 15 4.68 -2.65 -8.88
CA LEU A 15 3.70 -3.17 -9.83
C LEU A 15 3.37 -4.64 -9.52
N GLU A 16 4.40 -5.42 -9.23
CA GLU A 16 4.28 -6.84 -8.89
C GLU A 16 3.42 -7.04 -7.63
N ASN A 17 3.63 -6.22 -6.62
CA ASN A 17 2.89 -6.29 -5.38
C ASN A 17 1.40 -5.93 -5.59
N TYR A 18 1.10 -4.92 -6.41
CA TYR A 18 -0.29 -4.65 -6.78
C TYR A 18 -0.92 -5.78 -7.60
N ILE A 19 -0.19 -6.44 -8.49
CA ILE A 19 -0.70 -7.59 -9.26
C ILE A 19 -1.00 -8.76 -8.33
N MET A 20 -0.10 -9.07 -7.39
CA MET A 20 -0.33 -10.07 -6.36
C MET A 20 -1.65 -9.80 -5.63
N TYR A 21 -1.87 -8.56 -5.21
CA TYR A 21 -3.11 -8.17 -4.55
C TYR A 21 -4.35 -8.27 -5.44
N GLY A 22 -4.24 -7.91 -6.72
CA GLY A 22 -5.30 -8.10 -7.70
C GLY A 22 -5.70 -9.58 -7.85
N ILE A 23 -4.71 -10.47 -7.92
CA ILE A 23 -4.92 -11.92 -8.02
C ILE A 23 -5.58 -12.46 -6.75
N VAL A 24 -5.07 -12.11 -5.57
CA VAL A 24 -5.64 -12.52 -4.29
C VAL A 24 -7.08 -12.03 -4.14
N SER A 25 -7.35 -10.77 -4.50
CA SER A 25 -8.69 -10.20 -4.53
C SER A 25 -9.63 -11.03 -5.40
N ALA A 26 -9.18 -11.35 -6.62
CA ALA A 26 -9.97 -12.10 -7.58
C ALA A 26 -10.28 -13.53 -7.11
N LEU A 27 -9.27 -14.23 -6.57
CA LEU A 27 -9.44 -15.58 -6.03
C LEU A 27 -10.34 -15.60 -4.78
N SER A 28 -10.23 -14.58 -3.92
CA SER A 28 -10.98 -14.51 -2.67
C SER A 28 -12.49 -14.34 -2.87
N ARG A 29 -12.94 -13.85 -4.03
CA ARG A 29 -14.37 -13.71 -4.38
C ARG A 29 -15.07 -15.05 -4.56
N GLY A 30 -14.35 -16.06 -5.05
CA GLY A 30 -14.88 -17.42 -5.22
C GLY A 30 -15.02 -18.19 -3.91
N LEU A 31 -14.57 -17.61 -2.78
CA LEU A 31 -14.57 -18.24 -1.48
C LEU A 31 -15.53 -17.53 -0.51
N LYS A 32 -16.16 -18.32 0.35
CA LYS A 32 -16.77 -17.79 1.56
C LYS A 32 -15.65 -17.21 2.46
N PRO A 33 -15.92 -16.15 3.27
CA PRO A 33 -14.90 -15.52 4.12
C PRO A 33 -14.15 -16.53 5.01
N ASP A 34 -14.87 -17.50 5.58
CA ASP A 34 -14.33 -18.57 6.42
C ASP A 34 -13.40 -19.55 5.68
N LYS A 35 -13.21 -19.42 4.37
CA LYS A 35 -12.34 -20.31 3.56
C LYS A 35 -11.16 -19.60 2.91
N GLN A 36 -11.00 -18.29 3.12
CA GLN A 36 -9.92 -17.50 2.51
C GLN A 36 -8.52 -17.92 2.99
N TYR A 37 -8.42 -18.56 4.17
CA TYR A 37 -7.18 -19.18 4.66
C TYR A 37 -6.56 -20.21 3.71
N ARG A 38 -7.34 -20.71 2.74
CA ARG A 38 -6.90 -21.69 1.74
C ARG A 38 -6.05 -21.08 0.63
N ILE A 39 -6.13 -19.77 0.41
CA ILE A 39 -5.25 -19.06 -0.51
C ILE A 39 -3.99 -18.67 0.28
N LYS A 40 -2.83 -19.11 -0.17
CA LYS A 40 -1.54 -18.80 0.44
C LYS A 40 -0.66 -18.04 -0.54
N VAL A 41 -0.10 -16.93 -0.10
CA VAL A 41 0.89 -16.14 -0.83
C VAL A 41 2.24 -16.39 -0.20
N THR A 42 3.22 -16.80 -1.00
CA THR A 42 4.59 -17.03 -0.57
C THR A 42 5.52 -16.11 -1.37
N PRO A 43 6.24 -15.18 -0.73
CA PRO A 43 7.23 -14.37 -1.42
C PRO A 43 8.40 -15.24 -1.89
N LYS A 44 8.88 -14.98 -3.11
CA LYS A 44 9.97 -15.69 -3.80
C LYS A 44 11.04 -14.68 -4.26
N GLY A 45 11.45 -13.79 -3.36
CA GLY A 45 12.32 -12.66 -3.70
C GLY A 45 11.52 -11.54 -4.35
N GLU A 46 11.64 -11.38 -5.67
CA GLU A 46 11.03 -10.26 -6.42
C GLU A 46 9.61 -10.56 -6.93
N PHE A 47 9.09 -11.77 -6.71
CA PHE A 47 7.77 -12.22 -7.15
C PHE A 47 7.10 -13.10 -6.10
N TYR A 48 5.88 -13.54 -6.36
CA TYR A 48 5.04 -14.30 -5.43
C TYR A 48 4.56 -15.61 -6.05
N GLU A 49 4.57 -16.67 -5.23
CA GLU A 49 3.85 -17.92 -5.48
C GLU A 49 2.51 -17.85 -4.75
N ILE A 50 1.40 -18.05 -5.46
CA ILE A 50 0.05 -18.07 -4.90
C ILE A 50 -0.52 -19.47 -5.06
N SER A 51 -0.74 -20.15 -3.93
CA SER A 51 -1.35 -21.48 -3.86
C SER A 51 -2.83 -21.36 -3.49
N TYR A 52 -3.72 -22.04 -4.22
CA TYR A 52 -5.18 -21.95 -4.00
C TYR A 52 -5.90 -23.26 -4.38
N PRO A 53 -7.12 -23.51 -3.87
CA PRO A 53 -7.90 -24.69 -4.22
C PRO A 53 -8.24 -24.78 -5.71
N GLU A 54 -8.10 -25.98 -6.29
CA GLU A 54 -8.31 -26.23 -7.72
C GLU A 54 -9.73 -25.89 -8.22
N GLU A 55 -10.73 -25.99 -7.36
CA GLU A 55 -12.11 -25.65 -7.70
C GLU A 55 -12.35 -24.15 -7.96
N LEU A 56 -11.42 -23.28 -7.57
CA LEU A 56 -11.57 -21.84 -7.78
C LEU A 56 -11.25 -21.45 -9.21
N ARG A 57 -12.12 -20.59 -9.74
CA ARG A 57 -11.93 -19.92 -11.02
C ARG A 57 -11.84 -18.43 -10.80
N ILE A 58 -10.94 -17.78 -11.53
CA ILE A 58 -10.83 -16.32 -11.50
C ILE A 58 -11.80 -15.75 -12.54
N ASP A 59 -12.70 -14.87 -12.10
CA ASP A 59 -13.61 -14.13 -12.97
C ASP A 59 -13.07 -12.72 -13.24
N CYS A 60 -12.40 -12.54 -14.38
CA CYS A 60 -11.84 -11.26 -14.81
C CYS A 60 -12.91 -10.17 -15.02
N SER A 61 -14.14 -10.55 -15.38
CA SER A 61 -15.23 -9.59 -15.66
C SER A 61 -15.66 -8.86 -14.38
N SER A 62 -15.71 -9.58 -13.26
CA SER A 62 -15.97 -8.97 -11.95
C SER A 62 -14.86 -8.01 -11.51
N ILE A 63 -13.58 -8.31 -11.84
CA ILE A 63 -12.43 -7.44 -11.50
C ILE A 63 -12.57 -6.12 -12.23
N TYR A 64 -12.92 -6.19 -13.51
CA TYR A 64 -13.16 -5.03 -14.34
C TYR A 64 -14.21 -4.07 -13.74
N ASN A 65 -15.38 -4.60 -13.40
CA ASN A 65 -16.48 -3.79 -12.85
C ASN A 65 -16.10 -3.10 -11.53
N ASP A 66 -15.30 -3.76 -10.69
CA ASP A 66 -14.80 -3.18 -9.44
C ASP A 66 -13.79 -2.04 -9.70
N VAL A 67 -12.89 -2.22 -10.67
CA VAL A 67 -11.90 -1.19 -11.05
C VAL A 67 -12.60 0.06 -11.58
N VAL A 68 -13.63 -0.10 -12.42
CA VAL A 68 -14.44 1.02 -12.92
C VAL A 68 -15.14 1.75 -11.77
N ARG A 69 -15.87 1.02 -10.92
CA ARG A 69 -16.59 1.61 -9.80
C ARG A 69 -15.67 2.34 -8.83
N ALA A 70 -14.56 1.72 -8.45
CA ALA A 70 -13.60 2.32 -7.54
C ALA A 70 -12.87 3.52 -8.16
N HIS A 71 -12.71 3.55 -9.49
CA HIS A 71 -12.20 4.73 -10.17
C HIS A 71 -13.18 5.92 -10.09
N ASP A 72 -14.46 5.66 -10.35
CA ASP A 72 -15.50 6.68 -10.26
C ASP A 72 -15.59 7.24 -8.82
N GLU A 73 -15.54 6.37 -7.81
CA GLU A 73 -15.49 6.77 -6.40
C GLU A 73 -14.25 7.62 -6.06
N LEU A 74 -13.06 7.29 -6.59
CA LEU A 74 -11.85 8.10 -6.36
C LEU A 74 -11.88 9.46 -7.05
N ILE A 75 -12.49 9.55 -8.24
CA ILE A 75 -12.72 10.83 -8.92
C ILE A 75 -13.63 11.72 -8.06
N GLU A 76 -14.71 11.15 -7.51
CA GLU A 76 -15.67 11.87 -6.69
C GLU A 76 -15.11 12.30 -5.33
N ILE A 77 -14.36 11.43 -4.65
CA ILE A 77 -13.91 11.65 -3.27
C ILE A 77 -12.70 12.60 -3.18
N GLU A 78 -11.77 12.57 -4.13
CA GLU A 78 -10.44 13.20 -3.91
C GLU A 78 -10.07 14.36 -4.85
N LYS A 79 -10.89 14.70 -5.85
CA LYS A 79 -10.43 15.47 -7.02
C LYS A 79 -9.08 14.92 -7.52
N PHE A 80 -8.94 13.59 -7.51
CA PHE A 80 -7.77 12.90 -8.03
C PHE A 80 -7.49 13.48 -9.42
N PRO A 81 -6.28 13.99 -9.73
CA PRO A 81 -6.11 14.77 -10.93
C PRO A 81 -6.49 13.92 -12.13
N ARG A 82 -7.40 14.44 -12.97
CA ARG A 82 -7.56 14.00 -14.37
C ARG A 82 -6.19 13.89 -15.09
N ARG A 83 -5.16 14.59 -14.59
CA ARG A 83 -3.77 14.58 -15.05
C ARG A 83 -2.92 13.37 -14.64
N ILE A 84 -3.28 12.59 -13.62
CA ILE A 84 -2.56 11.33 -13.31
C ILE A 84 -3.01 10.21 -14.27
N GLY A 85 -4.17 10.36 -14.93
CA GLY A 85 -4.52 9.54 -16.08
C GLY A 85 -4.60 8.04 -15.79
N LEU A 86 -4.91 7.64 -14.54
CA LEU A 86 -5.01 6.22 -14.13
C LEU A 86 -5.79 5.38 -15.16
N LEU A 87 -6.95 5.87 -15.62
CA LEU A 87 -7.71 5.25 -16.72
C LEU A 87 -7.50 5.92 -18.10
N GLY A 88 -7.02 7.17 -18.14
CA GLY A 88 -6.64 7.83 -19.40
C GLY A 88 -5.51 7.12 -20.13
N SER A 89 -4.61 6.46 -19.38
CA SER A 89 -3.52 5.61 -19.86
C SER A 89 -3.97 4.30 -20.50
N LEU A 90 -5.19 3.85 -20.19
CA LEU A 90 -5.82 2.66 -20.74
C LEU A 90 -6.70 2.94 -21.96
N GLY A 91 -6.98 4.21 -22.24
CA GLY A 91 -7.92 4.62 -23.30
C GLY A 91 -9.39 4.59 -22.88
N PHE A 92 -9.72 4.45 -21.59
CA PHE A 92 -11.11 4.39 -21.09
C PHE A 92 -11.78 5.77 -21.03
N GLN A 93 -11.75 6.51 -22.15
CA GLN A 93 -12.47 7.77 -22.26
C GLN A 93 -13.95 7.57 -22.60
N ASN A 94 -14.36 6.35 -22.99
CA ASN A 94 -15.74 5.97 -23.32
C ASN A 94 -16.01 4.46 -23.10
N GLU A 95 -17.30 4.08 -23.01
CA GLU A 95 -17.76 2.68 -22.83
C GLU A 95 -17.30 1.72 -23.94
N GLU A 96 -17.07 2.22 -25.16
CA GLU A 96 -16.67 1.37 -26.29
C GLU A 96 -15.23 0.85 -26.15
N ASN A 97 -14.30 1.69 -25.67
CA ASN A 97 -12.94 1.27 -25.34
C ASN A 97 -12.89 0.33 -24.12
N ILE A 98 -13.89 0.46 -23.24
CA ILE A 98 -14.11 -0.42 -22.09
C ILE A 98 -14.48 -1.83 -22.57
N PHE A 99 -15.51 -1.97 -23.41
CA PHE A 99 -15.92 -3.27 -23.94
C PHE A 99 -14.81 -3.96 -24.74
N LYS A 100 -14.06 -3.18 -25.54
CA LYS A 100 -12.90 -3.70 -26.27
C LYS A 100 -11.79 -4.20 -25.35
N PHE A 101 -11.52 -3.50 -24.25
CA PHE A 101 -10.53 -3.96 -23.27
C PHE A 101 -11.00 -5.22 -22.55
N ILE A 102 -12.27 -5.29 -22.16
CA ILE A 102 -12.84 -6.50 -21.55
C ILE A 102 -12.70 -7.66 -22.53
N SER A 103 -13.12 -7.50 -23.79
CA SER A 103 -13.02 -8.55 -24.80
C SER A 103 -11.58 -9.01 -24.98
N GLU A 104 -10.63 -8.09 -25.13
CA GLU A 104 -9.19 -8.38 -25.22
C GLU A 104 -8.65 -9.11 -23.97
N THR A 105 -9.17 -8.80 -22.77
CA THR A 105 -8.71 -9.41 -21.51
C THR A 105 -9.40 -10.75 -21.23
N THR A 106 -10.61 -10.96 -21.75
CA THR A 106 -11.33 -12.25 -21.69
C THR A 106 -10.87 -13.23 -22.77
N GLU A 107 -10.37 -12.73 -23.91
CA GLU A 107 -9.74 -13.55 -24.96
C GLU A 107 -8.35 -14.06 -24.52
N VAL A 108 -7.71 -13.36 -23.58
CA VAL A 108 -6.52 -13.84 -22.87
C VAL A 108 -6.97 -14.96 -21.92
N GLU A 109 -6.99 -16.19 -22.45
CA GLU A 109 -7.50 -17.41 -21.82
C GLU A 109 -7.13 -17.55 -20.33
N ASN A 110 -8.12 -17.96 -19.52
CA ASN A 110 -8.04 -18.53 -18.16
C ASN A 110 -6.69 -18.29 -17.47
N ILE A 111 -6.59 -17.30 -16.56
CA ILE A 111 -5.37 -16.89 -15.81
C ILE A 111 -4.46 -18.06 -15.40
N ASN A 112 -5.06 -19.20 -15.04
CA ASN A 112 -4.39 -20.47 -14.75
C ASN A 112 -3.39 -20.93 -15.82
N GLY A 113 -3.63 -20.69 -17.12
CA GLY A 113 -2.74 -21.07 -18.22
C GLY A 113 -1.63 -20.07 -18.51
N ILE A 114 -1.79 -18.81 -18.11
CA ILE A 114 -0.79 -17.74 -18.29
C ILE A 114 0.26 -17.81 -17.19
N TYR A 115 -0.17 -18.09 -15.97
CA TYR A 115 0.67 -18.10 -14.77
C TYR A 115 0.94 -19.51 -14.21
N SER A 116 0.66 -20.57 -14.99
CA SER A 116 1.07 -21.95 -14.65
C SER A 116 2.59 -22.09 -14.72
N GLY A 117 3.16 -23.00 -13.92
CA GLY A 117 4.62 -23.19 -13.85
C GLY A 117 5.31 -23.55 -15.18
N GLU A 118 4.58 -24.07 -16.17
CA GLU A 118 5.13 -24.47 -17.48
C GLU A 118 5.51 -23.28 -18.38
N SER A 119 4.90 -22.10 -18.19
CA SER A 119 5.26 -20.89 -18.96
C SER A 119 6.49 -20.15 -18.40
N LEU A 120 7.00 -20.55 -17.23
CA LEU A 120 8.13 -19.90 -16.55
C LEU A 120 9.52 -20.43 -16.92
N GLU A 121 9.65 -21.63 -17.50
CA GLU A 121 10.95 -22.15 -17.96
C GLU A 121 11.59 -21.25 -19.05
N LEU A 122 10.78 -20.44 -19.75
CA LEU A 122 11.27 -19.44 -20.72
C LEU A 122 11.82 -18.16 -20.07
N SER A 123 11.56 -17.92 -18.78
CA SER A 123 11.91 -16.67 -18.06
C SER A 123 13.13 -16.80 -17.15
N GLU A 124 13.74 -17.98 -17.03
CA GLU A 124 14.99 -18.17 -16.26
C GLU A 124 16.19 -17.38 -16.82
N ARG A 125 16.04 -16.77 -18.01
CA ARG A 125 17.02 -15.83 -18.59
C ARG A 125 16.77 -14.38 -18.19
N GLY A 126 16.68 -14.11 -16.89
CA GLY A 126 17.08 -12.86 -16.22
C GLY A 126 16.69 -11.50 -16.82
N SER A 127 15.61 -11.39 -17.61
CA SER A 127 15.20 -10.13 -18.24
C SER A 127 13.81 -9.75 -17.73
N PRO A 128 13.58 -8.52 -17.24
CA PRO A 128 12.24 -8.05 -16.94
C PRO A 128 11.38 -8.16 -18.22
N CYS A 129 10.20 -8.75 -18.11
CA CYS A 129 9.26 -8.96 -19.20
C CYS A 129 8.69 -7.63 -19.74
N GLU A 130 9.51 -6.82 -20.42
CA GLU A 130 9.04 -5.77 -21.31
C GLU A 130 8.44 -6.43 -22.55
N LEU A 131 7.13 -6.71 -22.49
CA LEU A 131 6.39 -7.27 -23.62
C LEU A 131 6.45 -6.28 -24.80
N HIS A 132 6.81 -6.79 -25.97
CA HIS A 132 6.72 -6.09 -27.26
C HIS A 132 5.61 -6.75 -28.09
N GLY A 133 4.51 -6.06 -28.37
CA GLY A 133 3.37 -6.62 -29.11
C GLY A 133 2.15 -5.70 -29.21
N LYS A 134 1.17 -6.07 -30.06
CA LYS A 134 -0.06 -5.29 -30.36
C LYS A 134 -1.02 -5.07 -29.17
N HIS A 135 -0.88 -5.84 -28.08
CA HIS A 135 -1.76 -5.79 -26.89
C HIS A 135 -1.06 -5.22 -25.64
N VAL A 136 0.04 -4.50 -25.84
CA VAL A 136 0.85 -3.92 -24.76
C VAL A 136 0.31 -2.54 -24.41
N LYS A 137 0.07 -2.30 -23.12
CA LYS A 137 -0.32 -1.00 -22.55
C LYS A 137 0.85 -0.41 -21.79
N THR A 138 0.85 0.91 -21.63
CA THR A 138 1.84 1.58 -20.79
C THR A 138 1.32 1.69 -19.37
N ALA A 139 1.99 1.04 -18.41
CA ALA A 139 1.77 1.33 -17.00
C ALA A 139 2.26 2.75 -16.71
N GLN A 140 1.34 3.62 -16.27
CA GLN A 140 1.66 4.97 -15.85
C GLN A 140 1.77 5.05 -14.32
N ILE A 141 2.30 6.17 -13.85
CA ILE A 141 2.24 6.55 -12.44
C ILE A 141 0.79 6.48 -11.97
N PRO A 142 0.48 5.89 -10.80
CA PRO A 142 1.37 5.42 -9.74
C PRO A 142 1.84 3.95 -9.86
N LEU A 143 1.34 3.18 -10.83
CA LEU A 143 1.61 1.73 -10.96
C LEU A 143 3.04 1.40 -11.37
N ALA A 144 3.60 2.17 -12.29
CA ALA A 144 5.01 2.11 -12.67
C ALA A 144 5.63 3.48 -12.38
N PRO A 145 5.97 3.74 -11.11
CA PRO A 145 6.44 5.05 -10.74
C PRO A 145 7.86 5.21 -11.32
N THR A 146 8.08 6.31 -12.05
CA THR A 146 9.37 6.63 -12.68
C THR A 146 10.07 7.77 -11.95
N LEU A 147 11.39 7.67 -11.79
CA LEU A 147 12.20 8.75 -11.24
C LEU A 147 12.12 9.98 -12.16
N GLY A 148 11.70 11.13 -11.62
CA GLY A 148 11.67 12.39 -12.36
C GLY A 148 13.06 12.87 -12.79
N LYS A 149 13.11 13.75 -13.81
CA LYS A 149 14.34 14.31 -14.42
C LYS A 149 15.29 15.04 -13.44
N TYR A 150 14.85 15.32 -12.20
CA TYR A 150 15.57 16.12 -11.21
C TYR A 150 15.85 15.36 -9.90
N TYR A 151 16.04 14.04 -9.96
CA TYR A 151 16.45 13.28 -8.78
C TYR A 151 17.92 13.52 -8.42
N SER A 152 18.21 13.50 -7.11
CA SER A 152 19.58 13.46 -6.60
C SER A 152 20.22 12.11 -6.98
N LYS A 153 21.52 12.13 -7.34
CA LYS A 153 22.30 10.94 -7.76
C LYS A 153 22.26 9.77 -6.76
N HIS A 154 21.89 10.01 -5.50
CA HIS A 154 21.88 8.99 -4.45
C HIS A 154 20.72 7.98 -4.54
N ILE A 155 19.64 8.31 -5.27
CA ILE A 155 18.47 7.42 -5.44
C ILE A 155 18.51 6.68 -6.78
N SER A 156 19.27 7.18 -7.77
CA SER A 156 19.41 6.52 -9.08
C SER A 156 20.17 5.19 -9.05
N ASP A 157 20.85 4.90 -7.94
CA ASP A 157 21.64 3.68 -7.74
C ASP A 157 20.84 2.57 -7.01
N ASP A 158 19.63 2.86 -6.54
CA ASP A 158 18.71 1.86 -6.00
C ASP A 158 18.04 1.09 -7.15
N VAL A 159 18.44 -0.17 -7.33
CA VAL A 159 18.04 -1.08 -8.42
C VAL A 159 16.52 -1.33 -8.43
N SER A 160 15.82 -1.03 -7.34
CA SER A 160 14.39 -1.27 -7.18
C SER A 160 13.48 -0.32 -7.98
N LEU A 161 14.01 0.81 -8.49
CA LEU A 161 13.20 1.80 -9.22
C LEU A 161 13.55 1.84 -10.72
N PRO A 162 12.58 1.58 -11.61
CA PRO A 162 12.83 1.61 -13.05
C PRO A 162 13.19 3.02 -13.52
N LYS A 163 14.18 3.08 -14.43
CA LYS A 163 14.55 4.32 -15.17
C LYS A 163 13.32 4.91 -15.87
N PRO A 164 13.29 6.22 -16.16
CA PRO A 164 12.17 6.89 -16.81
C PRO A 164 11.95 6.38 -18.25
N ARG A 165 11.28 5.24 -18.36
CA ARG A 165 10.74 4.67 -19.58
C ARG A 165 9.30 4.27 -19.29
N GLN A 166 8.45 4.46 -20.28
CA GLN A 166 7.08 3.96 -20.27
C GLN A 166 7.14 2.43 -20.12
N TYR A 167 6.71 1.91 -18.97
CA TYR A 167 6.78 0.47 -18.70
C TYR A 167 5.64 -0.24 -19.44
N SER A 168 6.00 -1.18 -20.29
CA SER A 168 5.08 -1.97 -21.11
C SER A 168 4.51 -3.15 -20.31
N ILE A 169 3.19 -3.28 -20.26
CA ILE A 169 2.47 -4.30 -19.48
C ILE A 169 1.28 -4.86 -20.28
N CYS A 170 0.90 -6.13 -20.08
CA CYS A 170 -0.30 -6.66 -20.71
C CYS A 170 -1.58 -6.14 -20.03
N SER A 171 -2.70 -6.16 -20.75
CA SER A 171 -4.01 -5.69 -20.25
C SER A 171 -4.42 -6.37 -18.95
N LEU A 172 -4.20 -7.68 -18.81
CA LEU A 172 -4.54 -8.43 -17.60
C LEU A 172 -3.71 -7.99 -16.38
N CYS A 173 -2.38 -7.92 -16.51
CA CYS A 173 -1.51 -7.44 -15.45
C CYS A 173 -1.86 -6.01 -15.03
N LEU A 174 -2.20 -5.15 -16.00
CA LEU A 174 -2.60 -3.77 -15.72
C LEU A 174 -3.94 -3.71 -14.95
N LEU A 175 -4.91 -4.53 -15.35
CA LEU A 175 -6.20 -4.64 -14.64
C LEU A 175 -6.01 -5.13 -13.20
N LEU A 176 -5.21 -6.18 -13.00
CA LEU A 176 -4.90 -6.73 -11.68
C LEU A 176 -4.14 -5.72 -10.82
N ALA A 177 -3.18 -4.99 -11.40
CA ALA A 177 -2.45 -3.93 -10.71
C ALA A 177 -3.37 -2.79 -10.26
N LEU A 178 -4.34 -2.40 -11.09
CA LEU A 178 -5.32 -1.38 -10.71
C LEU A 178 -6.21 -1.85 -9.58
N GLU A 179 -6.74 -3.07 -9.66
CA GLU A 179 -7.51 -3.68 -8.57
C GLU A 179 -6.72 -3.67 -7.25
N GLY A 180 -5.44 -4.07 -7.31
CA GLY A 180 -4.52 -4.02 -6.18
C GLY A 180 -4.33 -2.60 -5.64
N LEU A 181 -4.00 -1.64 -6.49
CA LEU A 181 -3.82 -0.24 -6.09
C LEU A 181 -5.07 0.32 -5.38
N LEU A 182 -6.24 0.15 -5.99
CA LEU A 182 -7.50 0.73 -5.52
C LEU A 182 -7.91 0.14 -4.17
N LYS A 183 -7.80 -1.19 -4.01
CA LYS A 183 -8.23 -1.87 -2.78
C LYS A 183 -7.18 -1.90 -1.68
N TYR A 184 -5.89 -2.03 -2.01
CA TYR A 184 -4.83 -2.37 -1.06
C TYR A 184 -3.84 -1.22 -0.76
N SER A 185 -3.82 -0.14 -1.54
CA SER A 185 -2.94 1.01 -1.28
C SER A 185 -3.62 2.05 -0.40
N THR A 186 -3.01 2.51 0.69
CA THR A 186 -3.40 3.77 1.36
C THR A 186 -2.88 4.96 0.55
N ILE A 187 -3.68 6.01 0.42
CA ILE A 187 -3.34 7.22 -0.34
C ILE A 187 -3.53 8.42 0.59
N PHE A 188 -2.50 9.26 0.69
CA PHE A 188 -2.55 10.53 1.42
C PHE A 188 -2.45 11.69 0.46
N LEU A 189 -3.29 12.70 0.65
CA LEU A 189 -3.22 13.96 -0.08
C LEU A 189 -2.60 15.04 0.80
N ILE A 190 -1.44 15.55 0.38
CA ILE A 190 -0.77 16.69 1.01
C ILE A 190 -0.99 17.90 0.10
N ARG A 191 -1.50 18.99 0.67
CA ARG A 191 -1.65 20.27 -0.04
C ARG A 191 -0.85 21.33 0.70
N GLY A 192 0.28 21.72 0.13
CA GLY A 192 0.98 22.92 0.54
C GLY A 192 0.45 24.14 -0.20
N GLU A 193 0.89 25.34 0.22
CA GLU A 193 0.49 26.61 -0.43
C GLU A 193 0.81 26.64 -1.93
N ARG A 194 1.87 25.95 -2.37
CA ARG A 194 2.38 26.00 -3.75
C ARG A 194 2.52 24.64 -4.43
N TYR A 195 2.12 23.56 -3.76
CA TYR A 195 2.25 22.21 -4.32
C TYR A 195 1.15 21.28 -3.82
N THR A 196 0.90 20.23 -4.61
CA THR A 196 0.08 19.09 -4.20
C THR A 196 0.93 17.84 -4.32
N ALA A 197 0.94 17.03 -3.27
CA ALA A 197 1.62 15.76 -3.24
C ALA A 197 0.66 14.63 -2.86
N TRP A 198 0.93 13.44 -3.38
CA TRP A 198 0.22 12.22 -3.05
C TRP A 198 1.23 11.23 -2.49
N ILE A 199 1.00 10.72 -1.28
CA ILE A 199 1.79 9.61 -0.75
C ILE A 199 0.98 8.34 -0.96
N PHE A 200 1.56 7.38 -1.65
CA PHE A 200 1.01 6.04 -1.83
C PHE A 200 1.76 5.11 -0.90
N SER A 201 1.02 4.28 -0.17
CA SER A 201 1.61 3.28 0.71
C SER A 201 0.94 1.93 0.52
N GLN A 202 1.75 0.89 0.37
CA GLN A 202 1.29 -0.48 0.23
C GLN A 202 2.14 -1.40 1.09
N LEU A 203 1.54 -2.47 1.58
CA LEU A 203 2.25 -3.47 2.36
C LEU A 203 2.84 -4.53 1.46
N LYS A 204 3.96 -5.09 1.86
CA LYS A 204 4.64 -6.21 1.23
C LYS A 204 4.85 -7.29 2.30
N PRO A 205 4.25 -8.48 2.14
CA PRO A 205 4.52 -9.59 3.05
C PRO A 205 5.92 -10.16 2.74
N ASN A 206 6.74 -10.34 3.78
CA ASN A 206 8.06 -10.95 3.66
C ASN A 206 8.07 -12.44 4.01
N THR A 207 6.99 -12.95 4.61
CA THR A 207 6.80 -14.37 4.88
C THR A 207 5.54 -14.90 4.21
N THR A 208 5.40 -16.23 4.17
CA THR A 208 4.18 -16.85 3.65
C THR A 208 2.98 -16.44 4.50
N CYS A 209 1.96 -15.89 3.87
CA CYS A 209 0.73 -15.45 4.51
C CYS A 209 -0.50 -16.03 3.80
N THR A 210 -1.64 -16.03 4.49
CA THR A 210 -2.92 -16.40 3.86
C THR A 210 -3.65 -15.19 3.30
N ALA A 211 -4.61 -15.38 2.40
CA ALA A 211 -5.46 -14.28 1.94
C ALA A 211 -6.26 -13.64 3.09
N ASP A 212 -6.60 -14.40 4.14
CA ASP A 212 -7.25 -13.86 5.34
C ASP A 212 -6.33 -12.86 6.07
N ASN A 213 -5.04 -13.19 6.22
CA ASN A 213 -4.05 -12.25 6.74
C ASN A 213 -3.95 -10.98 5.89
N LEU A 214 -3.95 -11.13 4.56
CA LEU A 214 -3.94 -9.99 3.64
C LEU A 214 -5.22 -9.17 3.73
N ASN A 215 -6.37 -9.80 4.00
CA ASN A 215 -7.63 -9.09 4.17
C ASN A 215 -7.65 -8.26 5.46
N TYR A 216 -7.02 -8.71 6.55
CA TYR A 216 -6.81 -7.85 7.71
C TYR A 216 -6.00 -6.59 7.37
N LEU A 217 -4.95 -6.74 6.55
CA LEU A 217 -4.18 -5.61 6.04
C LEU A 217 -5.04 -4.64 5.23
N ILE A 218 -5.95 -5.15 4.38
CA ILE A 218 -6.89 -4.32 3.61
C ILE A 218 -7.81 -3.54 4.53
N VAL A 219 -8.48 -4.23 5.46
CA VAL A 219 -9.46 -3.61 6.35
C VAL A 219 -8.77 -2.50 7.13
N GLN A 220 -7.56 -2.74 7.62
CA GLN A 220 -6.76 -1.75 8.31
C GLN A 220 -6.42 -0.54 7.43
N ASN A 221 -5.96 -0.77 6.19
CA ASN A 221 -5.69 0.30 5.24
C ASN A 221 -6.97 1.10 4.90
N GLN A 222 -8.11 0.44 4.73
CA GLN A 222 -9.39 1.09 4.43
C GLN A 222 -9.92 1.94 5.59
N LEU A 223 -9.83 1.42 6.82
CA LEU A 223 -10.17 2.19 8.02
C LEU A 223 -9.27 3.43 8.11
N SER A 224 -7.99 3.31 7.75
CA SER A 224 -7.03 4.40 7.81
C SER A 224 -7.32 5.45 6.76
N LYS A 225 -7.58 5.02 5.52
CA LYS A 225 -8.11 5.90 4.46
C LYS A 225 -9.30 6.72 4.95
N ARG A 226 -10.29 6.09 5.60
CA ARG A 226 -11.47 6.79 6.12
C ARG A 226 -11.13 7.77 7.24
N ALA A 227 -10.22 7.41 8.14
CA ALA A 227 -9.78 8.29 9.21
C ALA A 227 -9.08 9.54 8.65
N ILE A 228 -8.26 9.35 7.61
CA ILE A 228 -7.47 10.40 6.94
C ILE A 228 -8.33 11.27 6.03
N ALA A 229 -9.25 10.70 5.24
CA ALA A 229 -10.11 11.39 4.28
C ALA A 229 -11.08 12.42 4.91
N ARG A 230 -11.30 12.35 6.23
CA ARG A 230 -12.10 13.34 6.97
C ARG A 230 -11.36 14.69 7.06
N LYS A 231 -11.50 15.49 6.00
CA LYS A 231 -11.33 16.96 5.93
C LYS A 231 -9.97 17.59 6.28
N ASN A 232 -8.89 16.82 6.46
CA ASN A 232 -7.61 17.41 6.82
C ASN A 232 -6.69 17.53 5.61
N TYR A 233 -6.61 18.75 5.08
CA TYR A 233 -5.41 19.19 4.38
C TYR A 233 -4.25 19.01 5.36
N MET A 234 -3.35 18.08 5.08
CA MET A 234 -2.14 17.96 5.87
C MET A 234 -1.11 18.90 5.25
N ASN A 235 -0.58 19.84 6.04
CA ASN A 235 0.72 20.43 5.71
C ASN A 235 1.78 19.32 5.68
N GLU A 236 2.98 19.65 5.18
CA GLU A 236 4.06 18.70 4.92
C GLU A 236 4.24 17.65 6.03
N VAL A 237 3.88 16.39 5.73
CA VAL A 237 4.04 15.24 6.64
C VAL A 237 5.34 14.53 6.30
N PRO A 238 6.29 14.42 7.24
CA PRO A 238 7.47 13.60 7.06
C PRO A 238 7.08 12.15 6.76
N GLU A 239 7.73 11.52 5.79
CA GLU A 239 7.36 10.17 5.36
C GLU A 239 7.56 9.10 6.44
N ILE A 240 8.45 9.35 7.39
CA ILE A 240 8.65 8.48 8.56
C ILE A 240 7.39 8.36 9.43
N VAL A 241 6.47 9.33 9.34
CA VAL A 241 5.18 9.35 10.07
C VAL A 241 4.12 8.49 9.39
N VAL A 242 4.29 8.21 8.08
CA VAL A 242 3.29 7.50 7.29
C VAL A 242 2.95 6.11 7.84
N PRO A 243 3.92 5.25 8.22
CA PRO A 243 3.60 3.97 8.86
C PRO A 243 2.69 4.11 10.07
N LEU A 244 2.99 5.04 10.98
CA LEU A 244 2.18 5.28 12.18
C LEU A 244 0.74 5.66 11.80
N LEU A 245 0.57 6.56 10.83
CA LEU A 245 -0.76 7.00 10.39
C LEU A 245 -1.56 5.90 9.65
N VAL A 246 -0.89 4.92 9.05
CA VAL A 246 -1.56 3.75 8.45
C VAL A 246 -1.98 2.72 9.50
N PHE A 247 -1.27 2.59 10.62
CA PHE A 247 -1.51 1.49 11.56
C PHE A 247 -2.10 1.89 12.92
N TYR A 248 -2.15 3.18 13.29
CA TYR A 248 -2.56 3.56 14.65
C TYR A 248 -3.97 3.10 15.08
N ILE A 249 -4.89 2.95 14.13
CA ILE A 249 -6.25 2.46 14.39
C ILE A 249 -6.36 0.93 14.40
N ALA A 250 -5.26 0.21 14.16
CA ALA A 250 -5.28 -1.25 14.16
C ALA A 250 -5.70 -1.79 15.52
N ASP A 251 -6.57 -2.78 15.51
CA ASP A 251 -6.89 -3.56 16.69
C ASP A 251 -5.64 -4.28 17.21
N SER A 252 -5.52 -4.46 18.53
CA SER A 252 -4.32 -5.04 19.15
C SER A 252 -4.06 -6.48 18.71
N HIS A 253 -5.11 -7.28 18.51
CA HIS A 253 -5.00 -8.65 18.00
C HIS A 253 -4.58 -8.65 16.52
N VAL A 254 -5.19 -7.77 15.72
CA VAL A 254 -4.82 -7.62 14.31
C VAL A 254 -3.35 -7.22 14.19
N ALA A 255 -2.90 -6.20 14.93
CA ALA A 255 -1.52 -5.76 14.92
C ALA A 255 -0.54 -6.89 15.31
N MET A 256 -0.89 -7.72 16.30
CA MET A 256 -0.10 -8.89 16.70
C MET A 256 0.00 -9.94 15.59
N GLU A 257 -1.09 -10.28 14.93
CA GLU A 257 -1.06 -11.27 13.84
C GLU A 257 -0.26 -10.77 12.65
N LEU A 258 -0.34 -9.46 12.37
CA LEU A 258 0.41 -8.85 11.29
C LEU A 258 1.90 -8.74 11.59
N SER A 259 2.30 -8.50 12.84
CA SER A 259 3.73 -8.39 13.18
C SER A 259 4.49 -9.69 12.91
N LYS A 260 3.83 -10.85 13.08
CA LYS A 260 4.36 -12.19 12.75
C LYS A 260 4.72 -12.36 11.27
N LEU A 261 4.14 -11.55 10.38
CA LEU A 261 4.40 -11.60 8.94
C LEU A 261 5.67 -10.84 8.53
N THR A 262 6.31 -10.16 9.48
CA THR A 262 7.45 -9.25 9.25
C THR A 262 7.23 -8.28 8.08
N PRO A 263 6.08 -7.57 8.04
CA PRO A 263 5.69 -6.85 6.84
C PRO A 263 6.56 -5.62 6.60
N GLU A 264 6.78 -5.33 5.33
CA GLU A 264 7.37 -4.07 4.87
C GLU A 264 6.26 -3.14 4.38
N LEU A 265 6.34 -1.85 4.73
CA LEU A 265 5.52 -0.81 4.12
C LEU A 265 6.35 -0.09 3.06
N ILE A 266 5.95 -0.23 1.80
CA ILE A 266 6.50 0.53 0.69
C ILE A 266 5.70 1.83 0.57
N SER A 267 6.38 2.97 0.66
CA SER A 267 5.78 4.30 0.55
C SER A 267 6.50 5.14 -0.50
N TYR A 268 5.76 5.86 -1.33
CA TYR A 268 6.33 6.78 -2.30
C TYR A 268 5.48 8.03 -2.47
N LYS A 269 6.14 9.18 -2.60
CA LYS A 269 5.50 10.49 -2.76
C LYS A 269 5.57 10.92 -4.21
N LEU A 270 4.42 11.27 -4.78
CA LEU A 270 4.30 11.96 -6.05
C LEU A 270 4.03 13.43 -5.81
N GLU A 271 4.78 14.31 -6.45
CA GLU A 271 4.49 15.75 -6.40
C GLU A 271 4.11 16.30 -7.77
N GLY A 272 3.05 17.10 -7.80
CA GLY A 272 2.61 17.85 -8.98
C GLY A 272 3.37 19.18 -9.12
N VAL A 273 4.69 19.15 -9.33
CA VAL A 273 5.47 20.36 -9.63
C VAL A 273 5.68 20.44 -11.15
N GLY A 274 4.82 21.21 -11.85
CA GLY A 274 4.90 21.42 -13.31
C GLY A 274 3.83 20.69 -14.12
N LYS A 275 4.15 20.29 -15.37
CA LYS A 275 3.18 19.69 -16.32
C LYS A 275 2.93 18.19 -16.09
N ALA A 276 3.81 17.46 -15.40
CA ALA A 276 3.68 16.02 -15.16
C ALA A 276 4.04 15.67 -13.70
N PRO A 277 3.27 14.79 -13.04
CA PRO A 277 3.61 14.29 -11.71
C PRO A 277 4.89 13.47 -11.77
N ALA A 278 5.75 13.59 -10.76
CA ALA A 278 6.97 12.80 -10.61
C ALA A 278 7.06 12.26 -9.20
N ILE A 279 7.66 11.07 -9.04
CA ILE A 279 8.07 10.63 -7.71
C ILE A 279 9.09 11.64 -7.17
N ARG A 280 9.05 11.92 -5.87
CA ARG A 280 10.06 12.74 -5.17
C ARG A 280 10.78 11.99 -4.07
N SER A 281 10.19 10.89 -3.60
CA SER A 281 10.75 10.02 -2.60
C SER A 281 10.14 8.63 -2.71
N TYR A 282 10.93 7.68 -2.25
CA TYR A 282 10.58 6.27 -2.16
C TYR A 282 11.26 5.74 -0.91
N ASN A 283 10.50 5.08 -0.05
CA ASN A 283 10.98 4.54 1.21
C ASN A 283 10.32 3.18 1.47
N THR A 284 11.08 2.26 2.05
CA THR A 284 10.56 0.98 2.55
C THR A 284 10.84 0.90 4.04
N TYR A 285 9.80 0.63 4.82
CA TYR A 285 9.88 0.53 6.28
C TYR A 285 9.58 -0.88 6.72
N ASN A 286 10.46 -1.50 7.51
CA ASN A 286 10.05 -2.66 8.30
C ASN A 286 9.16 -2.15 9.44
N ILE A 287 7.90 -2.59 9.47
CA ILE A 287 6.91 -2.09 10.43
C ILE A 287 6.59 -3.08 11.54
N THR A 288 7.36 -4.17 11.70
CA THR A 288 7.15 -5.16 12.78
C THR A 288 7.13 -4.49 14.14
N SER A 289 8.15 -3.70 14.46
CA SER A 289 8.25 -2.99 15.74
C SER A 289 7.06 -2.05 15.97
N LEU A 290 6.57 -1.39 14.92
CA LEU A 290 5.38 -0.55 15.00
C LEU A 290 4.13 -1.35 15.36
N LEU A 291 3.92 -2.49 14.70
CA LEU A 291 2.76 -3.35 14.96
C LEU A 291 2.82 -3.97 16.36
N GLU A 292 4.00 -4.39 16.82
CA GLU A 292 4.22 -4.91 18.18
C GLU A 292 3.99 -3.84 19.24
N PHE A 293 4.46 -2.62 19.00
CA PHE A 293 4.22 -1.49 19.88
C PHE A 293 2.72 -1.19 19.99
N ILE A 294 2.02 -1.09 18.85
CA ILE A 294 0.57 -0.86 18.80
C ILE A 294 -0.17 -1.96 19.54
N SER A 295 0.18 -3.23 19.28
CA SER A 295 -0.40 -4.38 19.96
C SER A 295 -0.19 -4.32 21.48
N THR A 296 1.02 -3.99 21.91
CA THR A 296 1.38 -3.91 23.34
C THR A 296 0.63 -2.79 24.05
N VAL A 297 0.67 -1.57 23.52
CA VAL A 297 0.05 -0.40 24.17
C VAL A 297 -1.47 -0.50 24.13
N LYS A 298 -2.05 -0.84 22.97
CA LYS A 298 -3.52 -1.00 22.83
C LYS A 298 -4.06 -2.25 23.52
N GLY A 299 -3.22 -3.26 23.76
CA GLY A 299 -3.56 -4.42 24.59
C GLY A 299 -3.81 -4.04 26.05
N VAL A 300 -3.19 -2.95 26.54
CA VAL A 300 -3.43 -2.39 27.88
C VAL A 300 -4.52 -1.33 27.85
N LYS A 301 -4.46 -0.39 26.90
CA LYS A 301 -5.45 0.69 26.70
C LYS A 301 -5.76 0.93 25.22
N PRO A 302 -6.92 0.45 24.72
CA PRO A 302 -7.33 0.68 23.34
C PRO A 302 -7.37 2.16 22.94
N GLU A 303 -7.62 3.06 23.90
CA GLU A 303 -7.79 4.48 23.69
C GLU A 303 -6.51 5.25 23.33
N PHE A 304 -5.34 4.59 23.32
CA PHE A 304 -4.10 5.19 22.86
C PHE A 304 -4.20 5.73 21.42
N GLU A 305 -5.06 5.12 20.60
CA GLU A 305 -5.34 5.61 19.25
C GLU A 305 -5.90 7.04 19.22
N TYR A 306 -6.60 7.48 20.28
CA TYR A 306 -7.14 8.83 20.36
C TYR A 306 -6.07 9.89 20.59
N THR A 307 -4.94 9.53 21.22
CA THR A 307 -3.77 10.41 21.29
C THR A 307 -3.24 10.69 19.88
N ILE A 308 -3.03 9.64 19.09
CA ILE A 308 -2.52 9.76 17.73
C ILE A 308 -3.54 10.46 16.82
N ASP A 309 -4.83 10.14 16.95
CA ASP A 309 -5.87 10.81 16.16
C ASP A 309 -5.98 12.31 16.49
N ALA A 310 -5.83 12.69 17.77
CA ALA A 310 -5.84 14.09 18.16
C ALA A 310 -4.65 14.86 17.57
N LEU A 311 -3.44 14.28 17.63
CA LEU A 311 -2.24 14.86 17.01
C LEU A 311 -2.40 14.97 15.49
N ARG A 312 -2.93 13.94 14.83
CA ARG A 312 -3.22 13.92 13.39
C ARG A 312 -4.22 15.01 12.99
N ARG A 313 -5.26 15.25 13.79
CA ARG A 313 -6.23 16.33 13.53
C ARG A 313 -5.61 17.72 13.63
N HIS A 314 -4.48 17.86 14.33
CA HIS A 314 -3.71 19.08 14.49
C HIS A 314 -2.31 18.97 13.84
N VAL A 315 -2.17 18.21 12.76
CA VAL A 315 -0.85 17.86 12.20
C VAL A 315 0.00 19.09 11.88
N ASP A 316 -0.61 20.19 11.42
CA ASP A 316 0.10 21.43 11.10
C ASP A 316 0.88 22.02 12.28
N LYS A 317 0.50 21.68 13.51
CA LYS A 317 1.14 22.14 14.75
C LYS A 317 1.90 21.04 15.48
N CYS A 318 1.47 19.80 15.32
CA CYS A 318 1.92 18.66 16.13
C CYS A 318 2.70 17.59 15.31
N VAL A 319 3.18 17.95 14.11
CA VAL A 319 3.88 17.02 13.20
C VAL A 319 5.17 16.46 13.81
N ASP A 320 5.87 17.26 14.61
CA ASP A 320 7.07 16.88 15.35
C ASP A 320 6.78 15.79 16.40
N ALA A 321 5.70 15.89 17.18
CA ALA A 321 5.30 14.86 18.14
C ALA A 321 5.04 13.53 17.43
N LEU A 322 4.33 13.55 16.29
CA LEU A 322 4.13 12.37 15.45
C LEU A 322 5.46 11.84 14.89
N THR A 323 6.39 12.71 14.54
CA THR A 323 7.72 12.37 14.03
C THR A 323 8.56 11.69 15.11
N PHE A 324 8.64 12.27 16.32
CA PHE A 324 9.34 11.69 17.46
C PHE A 324 8.75 10.35 17.87
N LEU A 325 7.42 10.22 17.90
CA LEU A 325 6.77 8.93 18.18
C LEU A 325 7.15 7.89 17.12
N SER A 326 7.07 8.24 15.84
CA SER A 326 7.40 7.32 14.75
C SER A 326 8.86 6.90 14.77
N LEU A 327 9.78 7.85 14.98
CA LEU A 327 11.22 7.58 15.13
C LEU A 327 11.51 6.72 16.35
N SER A 328 10.86 6.99 17.49
CA SER A 328 11.06 6.19 18.70
C SER A 328 10.72 4.73 18.44
N ILE A 329 9.57 4.46 17.83
CA ILE A 329 9.08 3.10 17.62
C ILE A 329 9.87 2.40 16.52
N LEU A 330 10.08 3.05 15.37
CA LEU A 330 10.75 2.43 14.22
C LEU A 330 12.26 2.24 14.43
N ALA A 331 12.90 3.11 15.21
CA ALA A 331 14.33 3.01 15.53
C ALA A 331 14.62 2.40 16.91
N GLY A 332 13.59 2.05 17.70
CA GLY A 332 13.76 1.52 19.06
C GLY A 332 14.39 2.50 20.05
N ASN A 333 14.23 3.81 19.86
CA ASN A 333 14.87 4.83 20.68
C ASN A 333 13.90 5.44 21.71
N ILE A 334 14.10 5.10 22.98
CA ILE A 334 13.27 5.57 24.10
C ILE A 334 13.41 7.08 24.38
N ASP A 335 14.55 7.70 24.09
CA ASP A 335 14.74 9.14 24.30
C ASP A 335 13.79 9.95 23.41
N ASN A 336 13.63 9.51 22.16
CA ASN A 336 12.64 10.08 21.23
C ASN A 336 11.20 9.90 21.75
N PHE A 337 10.93 8.82 22.50
CA PHE A 337 9.61 8.61 23.11
C PHE A 337 9.37 9.60 24.26
N TYR A 338 10.39 9.89 25.08
CA TYR A 338 10.30 10.94 26.10
C TYR A 338 10.10 12.33 25.47
N ASP A 339 10.78 12.63 24.36
CA ASP A 339 10.55 13.88 23.62
C ASP A 339 9.11 13.98 23.08
N PHE A 340 8.56 12.88 22.57
CA PHE A 340 7.15 12.81 22.20
C PHE A 340 6.20 13.16 23.37
N LEU A 341 6.44 12.61 24.57
CA LEU A 341 5.62 12.91 25.76
C LEU A 341 5.76 14.38 26.19
N ARG A 342 6.96 14.95 26.09
CA ARG A 342 7.24 16.36 26.39
C ARG A 342 6.48 17.28 25.43
N LEU A 343 6.49 16.97 24.14
CA LEU A 343 5.73 17.72 23.13
C LEU A 343 4.22 17.62 23.36
N CYS A 344 3.69 16.43 23.68
CA CYS A 344 2.28 16.27 24.08
C CYS A 344 1.93 17.16 25.28
N SER A 345 2.80 17.24 26.28
CA SER A 345 2.55 18.10 27.44
C SER A 345 2.57 19.59 27.05
N ALA A 346 3.51 20.00 26.19
CA ALA A 346 3.63 21.38 25.72
C ALA A 346 2.40 21.81 24.90
N TYR A 347 1.93 20.99 23.97
CA TYR A 347 0.75 21.30 23.14
C TYR A 347 -0.54 21.37 23.94
N TYR A 348 -0.71 20.48 24.93
CA TYR A 348 -1.81 20.58 25.87
C TYR A 348 -1.78 21.92 26.62
N GLY A 349 -0.59 22.34 27.09
CA GLY A 349 -0.40 23.64 27.74
C GLY A 349 -0.66 24.86 26.83
N GLN A 350 -0.53 24.70 25.52
CA GLN A 350 -0.89 25.71 24.51
C GLN A 350 -2.40 25.72 24.15
N GLY A 351 -3.22 24.93 24.84
CA GLY A 351 -4.66 24.83 24.58
C GLY A 351 -5.02 24.02 23.34
N ILE A 352 -4.08 23.26 22.78
CA ILE A 352 -4.40 22.30 21.71
C ILE A 352 -5.04 21.08 22.39
N ASN A 353 -6.25 20.73 21.95
CA ASN A 353 -7.02 19.63 22.53
C ASN A 353 -6.43 18.27 22.12
N ILE A 354 -5.33 17.89 22.76
CA ILE A 354 -4.72 16.58 22.62
C ILE A 354 -4.85 15.78 23.92
N ARG A 355 -4.98 14.46 23.78
CA ARG A 355 -4.92 13.53 24.90
C ARG A 355 -3.47 13.26 25.21
N ILE A 356 -3.06 13.46 26.46
CA ILE A 356 -1.77 12.97 26.94
C ILE A 356 -1.94 11.48 27.29
N PRO A 357 -1.02 10.59 26.86
CA PRO A 357 -1.04 9.19 27.31
C PRO A 357 -1.07 9.08 28.83
N ASN A 358 -1.88 8.19 29.37
CA ASN A 358 -1.95 7.93 30.80
C ASN A 358 -0.76 7.08 31.28
N GLU A 359 -0.64 6.92 32.61
CA GLU A 359 0.48 6.18 33.21
C GLU A 359 0.57 4.72 32.73
N GLU A 360 -0.56 4.04 32.55
CA GLU A 360 -0.59 2.65 32.10
C GLU A 360 -0.11 2.52 30.66
N GLU A 361 -0.50 3.45 29.77
CA GLU A 361 -0.03 3.55 28.38
C GLU A 361 1.47 3.81 28.32
N ILE A 362 1.96 4.77 29.11
CA ILE A 362 3.38 5.11 29.19
C ILE A 362 4.19 3.92 29.70
N ARG A 363 3.70 3.25 30.75
CA ARG A 363 4.37 2.07 31.32
C ARG A 363 4.43 0.93 30.31
N ALA A 364 3.35 0.67 29.59
CA ALA A 364 3.31 -0.35 28.53
C ALA A 364 4.30 -0.05 27.40
N ALA A 365 4.35 1.21 26.95
CA ALA A 365 5.30 1.68 25.95
C ALA A 365 6.76 1.52 26.41
N ILE A 366 7.08 1.97 27.62
CA ILE A 366 8.42 1.83 28.21
C ILE A 366 8.81 0.35 28.34
N GLN A 367 7.90 -0.51 28.82
CA GLN A 367 8.15 -1.95 28.89
C GLN A 367 8.44 -2.55 27.52
N TRP A 368 7.75 -2.09 26.47
CA TRP A 368 8.03 -2.52 25.11
C TRP A 368 9.45 -2.14 24.67
N PHE A 369 9.90 -0.91 24.93
CA PHE A 369 11.28 -0.48 24.62
C PHE A 369 12.34 -1.34 25.31
N TYR A 370 12.08 -1.83 26.52
CA TYR A 370 13.02 -2.68 27.27
C TYR A 370 12.92 -4.18 26.94
N ARG A 371 12.00 -4.61 26.07
CA ARG A 371 11.92 -6.00 25.59
C ARG A 371 12.83 -6.28 24.39
N GLY A 372 13.31 -5.23 23.73
CA GLY A 372 14.12 -5.28 22.51
C GLY A 372 15.59 -5.59 22.74
#